data_AF-A0A815B9S0-F1
#
_entry.id   AF-A0A815B9S0-F1
#
_cell.length_a   1.000
_cell.length_b   1.000
_cell.length_c   1.000
_cell.angle_alpha   90.00
_cell.angle_beta   90.00
_cell.angle_gamma   90.00
#
_symmetry.space_group_name_H-M   'P 1'
#
loop_
_entity.id
_entity.type
_entity.pdbx_description
1 polymer ?
#
loop_
_entity_poly.entity_id
_entity_poly.type
_entity_poly.pdbx_seq_one_letter_code
_entity_poly.pdbx_strand_id
1 'polypeptide(L)'
;MYAFGLGETNIALRTEKQARLGLELNEHDAYATHSLAHAMEYMGQTSEGIDVLEKTDNHWHQSDIIAPHIDWHWALYELEQDNWEKAEEILHRCFLNNNGTELNRLKYTDAASLIFRLKLAEHTCSSLLRLG
;
A
#
# COMPACT_ATOMS: atom_id res chain seq x y z
N MET A 1 -3.05 15.47 -6.70
CA MET A 1 -1.60 15.79 -6.93
C MET A 1 -0.97 16.74 -5.90
N TYR A 2 -1.65 17.73 -5.32
CA TYR A 2 -1.01 18.63 -4.34
C TYR A 2 -0.57 17.90 -3.06
N ALA A 3 -1.42 17.04 -2.50
CA ALA A 3 -1.08 16.21 -1.34
C ALA A 3 0.15 15.32 -1.62
N PHE A 4 0.19 14.65 -2.77
CA PHE A 4 1.33 13.84 -3.19
C PHE A 4 2.66 14.62 -3.12
N GLY A 5 2.73 15.81 -3.71
CA GLY A 5 3.96 16.63 -3.66
C GLY A 5 4.38 17.05 -2.23
N LEU A 6 3.42 17.22 -1.32
CA LEU A 6 3.71 17.47 0.10
C LEU A 6 4.24 16.20 0.80
N GLY A 7 3.71 15.02 0.44
CA GLY A 7 4.13 13.73 0.96
C GLY A 7 5.58 13.42 0.60
N GLU A 8 5.94 13.57 -0.68
CA GLU A 8 7.31 13.37 -1.18
C GLU A 8 8.33 14.34 -0.57
N THR A 9 7.87 15.45 0.05
CA THR A 9 8.72 16.44 0.72
C THR A 9 8.67 16.34 2.26
N ASN A 10 8.14 15.24 2.79
CA ASN A 10 8.08 14.91 4.20
C ASN A 10 7.28 15.93 5.06
N ILE A 11 6.22 16.52 4.49
CA ILE A 11 5.32 17.45 5.18
C ILE A 11 4.02 16.74 5.60
N ALA A 12 4.16 15.66 6.39
CA ALA A 12 3.10 14.69 6.67
C ALA A 12 1.75 15.30 7.12
N LEU A 13 1.76 16.22 8.10
CA LEU A 13 0.52 16.87 8.59
C LEU A 13 -0.24 17.64 7.50
N ARG A 14 0.49 18.26 6.56
CA ARG A 14 -0.17 18.97 5.44
C ARG A 14 -0.64 17.98 4.38
N THR A 15 0.13 16.93 4.13
CA THR A 15 -0.25 15.84 3.23
C THR A 15 -1.58 15.23 3.65
N GLU A 16 -1.71 14.83 4.91
CA GLU A 16 -2.94 14.24 5.44
C GLU A 16 -4.13 15.17 5.24
N LYS A 17 -4.01 16.43 5.66
CA LYS A 17 -5.07 17.44 5.52
C LYS A 17 -5.51 17.60 4.06
N GLN A 18 -4.56 17.70 3.13
CA GLN A 18 -4.90 17.91 1.71
C GLN A 18 -5.42 16.64 1.05
N ALA A 19 -4.95 15.46 1.47
CA ALA A 19 -5.44 14.19 0.98
C ALA A 19 -6.90 13.96 1.40
N ARG A 20 -7.24 14.21 2.68
CA ARG A 20 -8.62 14.13 3.18
C ARG A 20 -9.55 15.10 2.45
N LEU A 21 -9.13 16.35 2.22
CA LEU A 21 -9.89 17.29 1.39
C LEU A 21 -10.09 16.80 -0.05
N GLY A 22 -9.10 16.13 -0.64
CA GLY A 22 -9.23 15.50 -1.96
C GLY A 22 -10.29 14.40 -1.97
N LEU A 23 -10.29 13.54 -0.95
CA LEU A 23 -11.24 12.45 -0.79
C LEU A 23 -12.66 12.93 -0.46
N GLU A 24 -12.81 14.05 0.25
CA GLU A 24 -14.11 14.71 0.45
C GLU A 24 -14.72 15.19 -0.88
N LEU A 25 -13.90 15.61 -1.84
CA LEU A 25 -14.34 16.06 -3.16
C LEU A 25 -14.54 14.90 -4.14
N ASN A 26 -13.70 13.87 -4.04
CA ASN A 26 -13.78 12.66 -4.85
C ASN A 26 -13.24 11.46 -4.05
N GLU A 27 -14.15 10.67 -3.51
CA GLU A 27 -13.79 9.48 -2.72
C GLU A 27 -13.02 8.42 -3.52
N HIS A 28 -13.10 8.46 -4.85
CA HIS A 28 -12.42 7.55 -5.78
C HIS A 28 -11.04 8.06 -6.24
N ASP A 29 -10.53 9.18 -5.69
CA ASP A 29 -9.19 9.68 -6.02
C ASP A 29 -8.10 8.81 -5.38
N ALA A 30 -7.64 7.81 -6.13
CA ALA A 30 -6.59 6.89 -5.70
C ALA A 30 -5.27 7.60 -5.35
N TYR A 31 -4.94 8.74 -5.97
CA TYR A 31 -3.74 9.50 -5.60
C TYR A 31 -3.91 10.23 -4.27
N ALA A 32 -5.13 10.67 -3.95
CA ALA A 32 -5.44 11.20 -2.62
C ALA A 32 -5.35 10.10 -1.55
N THR A 33 -5.91 8.90 -1.80
CA THR A 33 -5.75 7.73 -0.91
C THR A 33 -4.27 7.38 -0.70
N HIS A 34 -3.50 7.30 -1.78
CA HIS A 34 -2.05 7.06 -1.71
C HIS A 34 -1.33 8.13 -0.85
N SER A 35 -1.64 9.40 -1.06
CA SER A 35 -1.03 10.49 -0.27
C SER A 35 -1.40 10.39 1.21
N LEU A 36 -2.65 10.00 1.51
CA LEU A 36 -3.11 9.78 2.87
C LEU A 36 -2.37 8.62 3.53
N ALA A 37 -2.22 7.49 2.83
CA ALA A 37 -1.44 6.35 3.30
C ALA A 37 0.01 6.78 3.64
N HIS A 38 0.70 7.44 2.71
CA HIS A 38 2.04 7.97 3.02
C HIS A 38 2.08 8.85 4.27
N ALA A 39 1.12 9.77 4.44
CA ALA A 39 1.09 10.64 5.60
C ALA A 39 0.91 9.85 6.90
N MET A 40 0.00 8.88 6.93
CA MET A 40 -0.28 8.05 8.10
C MET A 40 0.90 7.14 8.44
N GLU A 41 1.61 6.62 7.44
CA GLU A 41 2.86 5.88 7.61
C GLU A 41 3.92 6.72 8.33
N TYR A 42 4.20 7.93 7.82
CA TYR A 42 5.19 8.83 8.43
C TYR A 42 4.84 9.27 9.85
N MET A 43 3.55 9.27 10.20
CA MET A 43 3.08 9.66 11.53
C MET A 43 2.92 8.48 12.49
N GLY A 44 3.20 7.25 12.05
CA GLY A 44 3.01 6.04 12.86
C GLY A 44 1.53 5.75 13.18
N GLN A 45 0.61 6.21 12.33
CA GLN A 45 -0.83 6.00 12.48
C GLN A 45 -1.29 4.71 11.76
N THR A 46 -0.54 3.63 11.92
CA THR A 46 -0.73 2.39 11.13
C THR A 46 -2.07 1.72 11.38
N SER A 47 -2.55 1.62 12.62
CA SER A 47 -3.85 1.02 12.91
C SER A 47 -5.01 1.81 12.27
N GLU A 48 -4.98 3.14 12.33
CA GLU A 48 -5.97 3.98 11.64
C GLU A 48 -5.82 3.84 10.11
N GLY A 49 -4.59 3.72 9.62
CA GLY A 49 -4.27 3.57 8.19
C GLY A 49 -4.88 2.30 7.61
N ILE A 50 -4.73 1.16 8.30
CA ILE A 50 -5.39 -0.10 7.92
C ILE A 50 -6.89 0.09 7.86
N ASP A 51 -7.48 0.65 8.91
CA ASP A 51 -8.91 0.92 9.03
C ASP A 51 -9.45 1.74 7.85
N VAL A 52 -8.69 2.75 7.41
CA VAL A 52 -9.03 3.59 6.26
C VAL A 52 -8.92 2.80 4.95
N LEU A 53 -7.81 2.10 4.73
CA LEU A 53 -7.56 1.38 3.47
C LEU A 53 -8.54 0.22 3.29
N GLU A 54 -8.84 -0.53 4.35
CA GLU A 54 -9.81 -1.62 4.33
C GLU A 54 -11.23 -1.13 4.02
N LYS A 55 -11.67 -0.03 4.67
CA LYS A 55 -13.03 0.51 4.44
C LYS A 55 -13.21 1.15 3.07
N THR A 56 -12.12 1.63 2.47
CA THR A 56 -12.16 2.36 1.20
C THR A 56 -11.66 1.56 0.02
N ASP A 57 -11.38 0.26 0.20
CA ASP A 57 -10.81 -0.66 -0.78
C ASP A 57 -11.41 -0.52 -2.20
N ASN A 58 -12.74 -0.53 -2.27
CA ASN A 58 -13.49 -0.44 -3.53
C ASN A 58 -13.36 0.92 -4.24
N HIS A 59 -12.96 1.99 -3.54
CA HIS A 59 -12.91 3.34 -4.08
C HIS A 59 -11.65 3.57 -4.94
N TRP A 60 -10.51 3.02 -4.54
CA TRP A 60 -9.22 3.29 -5.19
C TRP A 60 -8.73 2.15 -6.09
N HIS A 61 -9.29 0.93 -5.94
CA HIS A 61 -8.96 -0.24 -6.76
C HIS A 61 -9.25 -0.08 -8.27
N GLN A 62 -10.00 0.95 -8.67
CA GLN A 62 -10.25 1.26 -10.08
C GLN A 62 -9.02 1.84 -10.80
N SER A 63 -7.95 2.19 -10.09
CA SER A 63 -6.74 2.77 -10.67
C SER A 63 -5.68 1.72 -11.01
N ASP A 64 -5.41 1.53 -12.31
CA ASP A 64 -4.45 0.51 -12.79
C ASP A 64 -3.01 0.69 -12.28
N ILE A 65 -2.59 1.95 -12.09
CA ILE A 65 -1.19 2.28 -11.80
C ILE A 65 -0.91 2.30 -10.29
N ILE A 66 -1.75 3.01 -9.52
CA ILE A 66 -1.43 3.32 -8.12
C ILE A 66 -2.16 2.40 -7.13
N ALA A 67 -3.27 1.74 -7.50
CA ALA A 67 -3.95 0.81 -6.59
C ALA A 67 -3.02 -0.28 -6.02
N PRO A 68 -2.18 -0.97 -6.84
CA PRO A 68 -1.23 -1.94 -6.31
C PRO A 68 -0.22 -1.33 -5.35
N HIS A 69 0.12 -0.05 -5.51
CA HIS A 69 1.03 0.65 -4.61
C HIS A 69 0.35 1.05 -3.29
N ILE A 70 -0.95 1.31 -3.32
CA ILE A 70 -1.75 1.48 -2.10
C ILE A 70 -1.84 0.15 -1.34
N ASP A 71 -2.05 -0.97 -2.05
CA ASP A 71 -1.95 -2.31 -1.45
C ASP A 71 -0.57 -2.56 -0.81
N TRP A 72 0.50 -2.05 -1.42
CA TRP A 72 1.85 -2.14 -0.84
C TRP A 72 1.95 -1.41 0.51
N HIS A 73 1.43 -0.18 0.62
CA HIS A 73 1.38 0.52 1.91
C HIS A 73 0.52 -0.22 2.94
N TRP A 74 -0.62 -0.77 2.53
CA TRP A 74 -1.44 -1.58 3.42
C TRP A 74 -0.63 -2.77 3.95
N ALA A 75 0.04 -3.52 3.07
CA ALA A 75 0.90 -4.61 3.50
C ALA A 75 2.01 -4.15 4.46
N LEU A 76 2.60 -2.97 4.27
CA LEU A 76 3.56 -2.41 5.23
C LEU A 76 2.96 -2.16 6.61
N TYR A 77 1.72 -1.65 6.69
CA TYR A 77 1.05 -1.46 7.98
C TYR A 77 0.76 -2.77 8.69
N GLU A 78 0.40 -3.81 7.94
CA GLU A 78 0.22 -5.14 8.49
C GLU A 78 1.54 -5.69 9.04
N LEU A 79 2.65 -5.52 8.32
CA LEU A 79 3.99 -5.91 8.80
C LEU A 79 4.39 -5.13 10.07
N GLU A 80 4.07 -3.83 10.16
CA GLU A 80 4.38 -3.02 11.35
C GLU A 80 3.60 -3.48 12.60
N GLN A 81 2.43 -4.11 12.40
CA GLN A 81 1.60 -4.66 13.47
C GLN A 81 1.76 -6.17 13.65
N ASP A 82 2.83 -6.77 13.12
CA ASP A 82 3.11 -8.21 13.17
C ASP A 82 2.00 -9.09 12.55
N ASN A 83 1.18 -8.55 11.64
CA ASN A 83 0.13 -9.27 10.92
C ASN A 83 0.68 -9.91 9.62
N TRP A 84 1.66 -10.80 9.78
CA TRP A 84 2.46 -11.35 8.67
C TRP A 84 1.62 -12.10 7.63
N GLU A 85 0.63 -12.88 8.06
CA GLU A 85 -0.24 -13.65 7.17
C GLU A 85 -1.04 -12.73 6.26
N LYS A 86 -1.48 -11.57 6.77
CA LYS A 86 -2.23 -10.58 6.00
C LYS A 86 -1.35 -9.90 4.96
N ALA A 87 -0.12 -9.56 5.34
CA ALA A 87 0.86 -9.03 4.39
C ALA A 87 1.21 -10.03 3.27
N GLU A 88 1.34 -11.33 3.60
CA GLU A 88 1.52 -12.40 2.60
C GLU A 88 0.30 -12.55 1.69
N GLU A 89 -0.92 -12.48 2.24
CA GLU A 89 -2.17 -12.49 1.47
C GLU A 89 -2.19 -11.36 0.43
N ILE A 90 -1.85 -10.12 0.83
CA ILE A 90 -1.80 -8.96 -0.06
C ILE A 90 -0.72 -9.13 -1.14
N LEU A 91 0.47 -9.60 -0.75
CA LEU A 91 1.56 -9.91 -1.70
C LEU A 91 1.07 -10.86 -2.80
N HIS A 92 0.38 -11.94 -2.41
CA HIS A 92 -0.15 -12.92 -3.35
C HIS A 92 -1.25 -12.36 -4.23
N ARG A 93 -2.25 -11.71 -3.61
CA ARG A 93 -3.43 -11.18 -4.30
C ARG A 93 -3.06 -10.13 -5.35
N CYS A 94 -2.17 -9.20 -5.01
CA CYS A 94 -1.95 -8.00 -5.81
C CYS A 94 -0.74 -8.08 -6.74
N PHE A 95 0.28 -8.87 -6.39
CA PHE A 95 1.55 -8.88 -7.11
C PHE A 95 1.86 -10.22 -7.79
N LEU A 96 1.62 -11.34 -7.12
CA LEU A 96 2.03 -12.66 -7.62
C LEU A 96 0.96 -13.36 -8.47
N ASN A 97 -0.33 -13.17 -8.15
CA ASN A 97 -1.43 -13.78 -8.89
C ASN A 97 -1.90 -12.90 -10.07
N ASN A 98 -1.00 -12.59 -11.01
CA ASN A 98 -1.33 -11.78 -12.18
C ASN A 98 -1.56 -12.67 -13.42
N ASN A 99 -2.80 -12.73 -13.90
CA ASN A 99 -3.24 -13.43 -15.12
C ASN A 99 -2.73 -12.76 -16.42
N GLY A 100 -1.43 -12.53 -16.54
CA GLY A 100 -0.79 -12.06 -17.78
C GLY A 100 -0.79 -10.54 -18.01
N THR A 101 -1.08 -9.73 -17.00
CA THR A 101 -0.86 -8.27 -17.07
C THR A 101 0.63 -7.98 -16.92
N GLU A 102 1.23 -7.26 -17.87
CA GLU A 102 2.62 -6.82 -17.73
C GLU A 102 2.77 -6.00 -16.45
N LEU A 103 3.70 -6.44 -15.59
CA LEU A 103 4.04 -5.72 -14.38
C LEU A 103 4.79 -4.45 -14.78
N ASN A 104 4.26 -3.28 -14.38
CA ASN A 104 5.01 -2.04 -14.49
C ASN A 104 6.17 -2.03 -13.48
N ARG A 105 7.14 -1.13 -13.65
CA ARG A 105 8.32 -1.04 -12.76
C ARG A 105 7.96 -0.90 -11.28
N LEU A 106 6.89 -0.19 -10.96
CA LEU A 106 6.45 0.06 -9.59
C LEU A 106 5.98 -1.24 -8.92
N LYS A 107 5.17 -2.05 -9.60
CA LYS A 107 4.76 -3.36 -9.09
C LYS A 107 5.94 -4.28 -8.78
N TYR A 108 6.99 -4.28 -9.62
CA TYR A 108 8.20 -5.06 -9.35
C TYR A 108 8.95 -4.60 -8.11
N THR A 109 9.11 -3.28 -7.94
CA THR A 109 9.79 -2.73 -6.77
C THR A 109 9.02 -3.00 -5.49
N ASP A 110 7.69 -2.90 -5.53
CA ASP A 110 6.80 -3.14 -4.39
C ASP A 110 6.81 -4.61 -3.97
N ALA A 111 6.70 -5.53 -4.93
CA ALA A 111 6.77 -6.96 -4.67
C ALA A 111 8.14 -7.36 -4.07
N ALA A 112 9.24 -6.88 -4.65
CA ALA A 112 10.58 -7.13 -4.14
C ALA A 112 10.76 -6.58 -2.71
N SER A 113 10.22 -5.39 -2.45
CA SER A 113 10.22 -4.71 -1.15
C SER A 113 9.51 -5.53 -0.07
N LEU A 114 8.35 -6.13 -0.37
CA LEU A 114 7.60 -6.99 0.56
C LEU A 114 8.27 -8.34 0.78
N ILE A 115 8.69 -9.02 -0.30
CA ILE A 115 9.37 -10.32 -0.23
C ILE A 115 10.62 -10.21 0.65
N PHE A 116 11.40 -9.15 0.48
CA PHE A 116 12.61 -8.92 1.25
C PHE A 116 12.31 -8.71 2.75
N ARG A 117 11.27 -7.92 3.09
CA ARG A 117 10.87 -7.67 4.49
C ARG A 117 10.36 -8.93 5.17
N LEU A 118 9.47 -9.69 4.52
CA LEU A 118 8.97 -10.97 5.03
C LEU A 118 10.13 -11.94 5.30
N LYS A 119 11.09 -12.03 4.37
CA LYS A 119 12.29 -12.85 4.54
C LYS A 119 13.18 -12.41 5.71
N LEU A 120 13.34 -11.10 5.91
CA LEU A 120 14.12 -10.56 7.03
C LEU A 120 13.46 -10.81 8.38
N ALA A 121 12.13 -10.84 8.43
CA ALA A 121 11.37 -11.16 9.64
C ALA A 121 11.42 -12.66 10.00
N GLU A 122 12.21 -13.48 9.29
CA GLU A 122 12.26 -14.94 9.40
C GLU A 122 10.91 -15.64 9.08
N HIS A 123 9.93 -14.89 8.58
CA HIS A 123 8.69 -15.43 8.04
C HIS A 123 8.96 -15.95 6.63
N THR A 124 9.27 -17.25 6.53
CA THR A 124 9.28 -17.93 5.24
C THR A 124 7.87 -17.94 4.67
N CYS A 125 7.63 -17.10 3.68
CA CYS A 125 6.47 -17.17 2.78
C CYS A 125 6.26 -18.64 2.38
N SER A 126 5.18 -19.24 2.87
CA SER A 126 4.95 -20.68 2.80
C SER A 126 4.85 -21.19 1.35
N SER A 127 4.56 -20.27 0.43
CA SER A 127 4.41 -20.49 -1.01
C SER A 127 5.72 -20.39 -1.81
N LEU A 128 6.73 -19.63 -1.35
CA LEU A 128 8.02 -19.49 -2.05
C LEU A 128 8.84 -20.80 -2.05
N LEU A 129 8.52 -21.73 -1.14
CA LEU A 129 9.09 -23.08 -1.10
C LEU A 129 8.60 -23.99 -2.24
N ARG A 130 7.62 -23.58 -3.06
CA ARG A 130 7.10 -24.39 -4.19
C ARG A 130 7.70 -24.04 -5.55
N LEU A 131 8.63 -23.08 -5.60
CA LEU A 131 9.30 -22.65 -6.84
C LEU A 131 10.76 -23.15 -6.95
N GLY A 132 11.17 -24.06 -6.06
CA GLY A 132 12.48 -24.72 -6.08
C GLY A 132 12.41 -26.16 -6.56
#